data_AF-A0A348WFJ0-F1
#
_entry.id   AF-A0A348WFJ0-F1
#
_cell.length_a   1.000
_cell.length_b   1.000
_cell.length_c   1.000
_cell.angle_alpha   90.00
_cell.angle_beta   90.00
_cell.angle_gamma   90.00
#
_symmetry.space_group_name_H-M   'P 1'
#
loop_
_entity.id
_entity.type
_entity.pdbx_description
1 polymer ?
#
loop_
_entity_poly.entity_id
_entity_poly.type
_entity_poly.pdbx_seq_one_letter_code
_entity_poly.pdbx_strand_id
1 'polypeptide(L)' 'MSLDAPSLKPKDKPDLGSFDWQDAFRLNDQLEEDERMIAESARSFAQEKLQPRVIEAYAQEKTDPEIFR' A
#
# COMPACT_ATOMS: atom_id res chain seq x y z
N MET A 1 -14.14 25.62 22.14
CA MET A 1 -15.49 25.04 22.34
C MET A 1 -15.29 23.57 22.64
N SER A 2 -15.59 23.16 23.87
CA SER A 2 -15.41 21.80 24.37
C SER A 2 -16.35 20.85 23.63
N LEU A 3 -15.79 19.80 23.03
CA LEU A 3 -16.57 18.69 22.49
C LEU A 3 -16.60 17.59 23.56
N ASP A 4 -17.42 17.78 24.59
CA ASP A 4 -17.83 16.68 25.45
C ASP A 4 -18.75 15.78 24.62
N ALA A 5 -18.14 14.81 23.94
CA ALA A 5 -18.89 13.76 23.24
C ALA A 5 -19.63 12.90 24.29
N PRO A 6 -20.94 12.65 24.13
CA PRO A 6 -21.68 11.82 25.07
C PRO A 6 -21.09 10.41 25.08
N SER A 7 -20.83 9.89 26.29
CA SER A 7 -20.38 8.52 26.51
C SER A 7 -21.48 7.54 26.07
N LEU A 8 -21.32 6.97 24.88
CA LEU A 8 -22.22 5.93 24.35
C LEU A 8 -21.94 4.59 25.04
N LYS A 9 -23.00 3.91 25.48
CA LYS A 9 -22.91 2.56 26.08
C LYS A 9 -22.37 1.57 25.02
N PRO A 10 -21.64 0.51 25.41
CA PRO A 10 -21.00 -0.42 24.45
C PRO A 10 -21.95 -1.02 23.40
N LYS A 11 -23.22 -1.21 23.76
CA LYS A 11 -24.28 -1.71 22.87
C LYS A 11 -24.74 -0.71 21.78
N ASP A 12 -24.48 0.57 21.99
CA ASP A 12 -24.97 1.69 21.16
C ASP A 12 -23.83 2.27 20.29
N LYS A 13 -22.61 1.72 20.38
CA LYS A 13 -21.53 2.02 19.45
C LYS A 13 -21.63 1.06 18.26
N PRO A 14 -21.98 1.53 17.05
CA PRO A 14 -21.72 0.74 15.86
C PRO A 14 -20.22 0.47 15.79
N ASP A 15 -19.83 -0.78 15.56
CA ASP A 15 -18.45 -1.12 15.24
C ASP A 15 -18.18 -0.63 13.81
N LEU A 16 -17.89 0.66 13.71
CA LEU A 16 -17.43 1.27 12.47
C LEU A 16 -16.06 0.68 12.22
N GLY A 17 -15.99 -0.28 11.28
CA GLY A 17 -14.74 -0.86 10.83
C GLY A 17 -13.70 0.23 10.55
N SER A 18 -12.43 -0.05 10.85
CA SER A 18 -11.36 0.92 10.57
C SER A 18 -11.36 1.29 9.09
N PHE A 19 -11.07 2.54 8.77
CA PHE A 19 -10.95 3.01 7.40
C PHE A 19 -9.49 3.24 7.06
N ASP A 20 -9.02 2.61 5.98
CA ASP A 20 -7.66 2.78 5.47
C ASP A 20 -7.69 3.68 4.23
N TRP A 21 -7.02 4.84 4.30
CA TRP A 21 -6.93 5.77 3.18
C TRP A 21 -6.07 5.25 2.02
N GLN A 22 -5.12 4.34 2.29
CA GLN A 22 -4.28 3.73 1.27
C GLN A 22 -5.00 2.58 0.56
N ASP A 23 -6.05 2.03 1.19
CA ASP A 23 -6.82 0.91 0.66
C ASP A 23 -8.32 1.01 1.04
N ALA A 24 -8.99 2.04 0.51
CA ALA A 24 -10.37 2.39 0.87
C ALA A 24 -11.40 1.27 0.61
N PHE A 25 -11.12 0.39 -0.35
CA PHE A 25 -11.97 -0.74 -0.73
C PHE A 25 -11.41 -2.10 -0.33
N ARG A 26 -10.37 -2.13 0.51
CA ARG A 26 -9.76 -3.38 0.99
C ARG A 26 -9.37 -4.31 -0.16
N LEU A 27 -8.71 -3.75 -1.18
CA LEU A 27 -8.16 -4.50 -2.30
C LEU A 27 -7.30 -5.67 -1.80
N ASN A 28 -6.51 -5.47 -0.75
CA ASN A 28 -5.68 -6.54 -0.20
C ASN A 28 -6.49 -7.73 0.33
N ASP A 29 -7.71 -7.51 0.81
CA ASP A 29 -8.58 -8.57 1.35
C ASP A 29 -9.32 -9.32 0.23
N GLN A 30 -9.31 -8.78 -0.99
CA GLN A 30 -9.92 -9.40 -2.19
C GLN A 30 -8.93 -10.26 -2.98
N LEU A 31 -7.64 -10.21 -2.62
CA LEU A 31 -6.58 -10.97 -3.28
C LEU A 31 -6.36 -12.30 -2.56
N GLU A 32 -6.11 -13.35 -3.35
CA GLU A 32 -5.68 -14.64 -2.83
C GLU A 32 -4.25 -14.55 -2.26
N GLU A 33 -3.85 -15.53 -1.43
CA GLU A 33 -2.53 -15.52 -0.77
C GLU A 33 -1.38 -15.43 -1.78
N ASP A 34 -1.45 -16.22 -2.86
CA ASP A 34 -0.44 -16.21 -3.93
C ASP A 34 -0.33 -14.84 -4.62
N GLU A 35 -1.46 -14.17 -4.84
CA GLU A 35 -1.49 -12.84 -5.47
C GLU A 35 -0.85 -11.80 -4.56
N ARG A 36 -1.10 -11.87 -3.24
CA ARG A 36 -0.46 -11.01 -2.25
C ARG A 36 1.03 -11.24 -2.18
N MET A 37 1.48 -12.50 -2.24
CA MET A 37 2.89 -12.84 -2.27
C MET A 37 3.59 -12.30 -3.53
N ILE A 38 2.97 -12.42 -4.70
CA ILE A 38 3.50 -11.87 -5.95
C ILE A 38 3.57 -10.33 -5.88
N ALA A 39 2.53 -9.68 -5.37
CA ALA A 39 2.50 -8.23 -5.23
C ALA A 39 3.61 -7.73 -4.29
N GLU A 40 3.84 -8.41 -3.17
CA GLU A 40 4.90 -8.05 -2.22
C GLU A 40 6.31 -8.29 -2.79
N SER A 41 6.49 -9.38 -3.54
CA SER A 41 7.73 -9.67 -4.27
C SER A 41 8.03 -8.59 -5.32
N ALA A 42 7.03 -8.21 -6.12
CA ALA A 42 7.14 -7.14 -7.10
C ALA A 42 7.46 -5.79 -6.43
N ARG A 43 6.81 -5.48 -5.30
CA ARG A 43 7.08 -4.28 -4.50
C ARG A 43 8.53 -4.26 -4.02
N SER A 44 9.00 -5.35 -3.43
CA SER A 44 10.38 -5.47 -2.94
C SER A 44 11.40 -5.28 -4.07
N PHE A 45 11.21 -5.94 -5.21
CA PHE A 45 12.08 -5.77 -6.39
C PHE A 45 12.09 -4.30 -6.87
N ALA A 46 10.93 -3.64 -6.92
CA ALA A 46 10.83 -2.26 -7.34
C ALA A 46 11.59 -1.31 -6.41
N GLN A 47 11.49 -1.49 -5.08
CA GLN A 47 12.22 -0.66 -4.12
C GLN A 47 13.72 -0.93 -4.15
N GLU A 48 14.14 -2.19 -4.22
CA GLU A 48 15.56 -2.54 -4.11
C GLU A 48 16.35 -2.36 -5.42
N LYS A 49 15.72 -2.65 -6.58
CA LYS A 49 16.41 -2.67 -7.88
C LYS A 49 16.07 -1.46 -8.74
N LEU A 50 14.80 -1.05 -8.79
CA LEU A 50 14.36 0.01 -9.70
C LEU A 50 14.49 1.41 -9.09
N GLN A 51 14.09 1.60 -7.83
CA GLN A 51 14.15 2.88 -7.13
C GLN A 51 15.54 3.54 -7.15
N PRO A 52 16.67 2.84 -6.89
CA PRO A 52 17.98 3.49 -6.94
C PRO A 52 18.42 3.89 -8.35
N ARG A 53 17.87 3.25 -9.40
CA ARG A 53 18.28 3.48 -10.80
C ARG A 53 17.45 4.56 -11.49
N VAL A 54 16.21 4.79 -11.06
CA VAL A 54 15.21 5.57 -11.81
C VAL A 54 15.63 7.03 -12.08
N ILE A 55 16.31 7.69 -11.13
CA ILE A 55 16.67 9.10 -11.26
C ILE A 55 17.71 9.29 -12.38
N GLU A 56 18.78 8.50 -12.35
CA GLU A 56 19.84 8.57 -13.36
C GLU A 56 19.36 8.04 -14.71
N ALA A 57 18.66 6.91 -14.73
CA ALA A 57 18.09 6.31 -15.93
C ALA A 57 17.18 7.29 -16.67
N TYR A 58 16.31 7.99 -15.94
CA TYR A 58 15.44 9.01 -16.51
C TYR A 58 16.22 10.23 -17.01
N ALA A 59 17.17 10.74 -16.22
CA ALA A 59 17.95 11.93 -16.58
C ALA A 59 18.85 11.72 -17.81
N GLN A 60 19.32 10.49 -18.04
CA GLN A 60 20.20 10.16 -19.16
C GLN A 60 19.49 9.47 -20.32
N GLU A 61 18.16 9.28 -20.24
CA GLU A 61 17.36 8.50 -21.20
C GLU A 61 17.94 7.11 -21.49
N LYS A 62 18.41 6.42 -20.43
CA LYS A 62 19.02 5.09 -20.52
C LYS A 62 18.14 4.04 -19.86
N THR A 63 18.07 2.87 -20.49
CA THR A 63 17.44 1.67 -19.92
C THR A 63 18.52 0.65 -19.63
N ASP A 64 18.52 0.10 -18.42
CA ASP A 64 19.48 -0.91 -17.99
C ASP A 64 19.03 -2.33 -18.44
N PRO A 65 19.76 -3.00 -19.35
CA PRO A 65 19.42 -4.35 -19.81
C PRO A 65 19.49 -5.41 -18.71
N GLU A 66 20.22 -5.17 -17.61
CA GLU A 66 20.30 -6.10 -16.48
C GLU A 66 18.97 -6.27 -15.74
N ILE A 67 17.98 -5.38 -15.97
CA ILE A 67 16.64 -5.52 -15.38
C ILE A 67 15.92 -6.76 -15.95
N PHE A 68 16.25 -7.18 -17.18
CA PHE A 68 15.57 -8.28 -17.88
C PHE A 68 16.37 -9.59 -17.90
N ARG A 69 17.61 -9.59 -17.40
CA ARG A 69 18.48 -10.77 -17.37
C ARG A 69 18.37 -11.46 -16.02
#